data_AF-A0A348PDG2-F1
#
_entry.id   AF-A0A348PDG2-F1
#
_cell.length_a   1.000
_cell.length_b   1.000
_cell.length_c   1.000
_cell.angle_alpha   90.00
_cell.angle_beta   90.00
_cell.angle_gamma   90.00
#
_symmetry.space_group_name_H-M   'P 1'
#
loop_
_entity.id
_entity.type
_entity.pdbx_description
1 polymer ?
#
loop_
_entity_poly.entity_id
_entity_poly.type
_entity_poly.pdbx_seq_one_letter_code
_entity_poly.pdbx_strand_id
1 'polypeptide(L)'
;MTALVARLHRWIGERMATRAARILATLAILISLALVTWPLLNTAFSLQTQRAGILKSLEKCSAKDRDPAAMQLMQRGTVTVGDREYGGARVVGRAVDLFDDAGVMPADVKQELSWRLLGDQVPLWMPYVLVRSPALVIALMLVTGIGALAVVWIGLLLPALEVGGAVAAGAAFCWWMGWPTGTQWLISSALSLLLFAFLWNGARALLGFRSGSIAVASNTALEGVRTLALPGFALPIAMIVPFLALSRERGEALLQAIPGFLDWGHTAAYTMAALFVIVFGCASTAFEIRDRQVWSVVTKPISHGGWLLGKWIGTLALGLSLVVGGGLLLAAGTAYLASQKPTDERDARDVRDTVLVGRVGFRPEFEMLPPERLREIIDQTIEGDSVLKADIANGTADDAQTRRSIAVAKQREYLDQQRRIAPGESREFVFHGLAGIVAQKRGISLRYKLHGGGDDEHQKFPAMFQYTTGGGAGMWELREWTPGEAYTLDIDPKFVDEQGDLKVRIFSAGWDEEKKTPVASSVTIFVQDDSLEVMANESTFTGNLVSAIIVDGCK
;
A
#
# COMPACT_ATOMS: atom_id res chain seq x y z
N MET A 1 1.20 23.91 -36.22
CA MET A 1 -0.16 24.45 -36.02
C MET A 1 -0.54 25.28 -37.23
N THR A 2 -1.66 24.98 -37.90
CA THR A 2 -2.14 25.76 -39.05
C THR A 2 -2.63 27.14 -38.60
N ALA A 3 -2.56 28.15 -39.48
CA ALA A 3 -2.97 29.53 -39.16
C ALA A 3 -4.43 29.64 -38.65
N LEU A 4 -5.27 28.67 -39.02
CA LEU A 4 -6.66 28.56 -38.62
C LEU A 4 -6.81 28.11 -37.15
N VAL A 5 -6.01 27.13 -36.71
CA VAL A 5 -5.95 26.70 -35.30
C VAL A 5 -5.44 27.83 -34.40
N ALA A 6 -4.42 28.57 -34.83
CA ALA A 6 -3.89 29.71 -34.07
C ALA A 6 -4.86 30.89 -33.97
N ARG A 7 -5.76 31.07 -34.95
CA ARG A 7 -6.85 32.05 -34.88
C ARG A 7 -7.97 31.58 -33.95
N LEU A 8 -8.36 30.31 -34.06
CA LEU A 8 -9.38 29.72 -33.18
C LEU A 8 -8.93 29.74 -31.71
N HIS A 9 -7.69 29.37 -31.42
CA HIS A 9 -7.11 29.39 -30.08
C HIS A 9 -7.16 30.79 -29.45
N ARG A 10 -6.74 31.83 -30.20
CA ARG A 10 -6.81 33.22 -29.75
C ARG A 10 -8.25 33.68 -29.51
N TRP A 11 -9.15 33.37 -30.44
CA TRP A 11 -10.56 33.74 -30.33
C TRP A 11 -11.26 33.09 -29.11
N ILE A 12 -11.02 31.79 -28.87
CA ILE A 12 -11.54 31.09 -27.69
C ILE A 12 -10.91 31.65 -26.41
N GLY A 13 -9.59 31.89 -26.41
CA GLY A 13 -8.88 32.46 -25.27
C GLY A 13 -9.42 33.85 -24.86
N GLU A 14 -9.64 34.74 -25.83
CA GLU A 14 -10.21 36.07 -25.60
C GLU A 14 -11.64 35.99 -25.02
N ARG A 15 -12.47 35.08 -25.54
CA ARG A 15 -13.83 34.85 -25.02
C ARG A 15 -13.81 34.31 -23.59
N MET A 16 -12.93 33.36 -23.29
CA MET A 16 -12.77 32.74 -21.96
C MET A 16 -12.15 33.69 -20.90
N ALA A 17 -11.57 34.81 -21.31
CA ALA A 17 -11.13 35.85 -20.38
C ALA A 17 -12.30 36.55 -19.67
N THR A 18 -13.51 36.51 -20.26
CA THR A 18 -14.70 37.12 -19.67
C THR A 18 -15.30 36.29 -18.53
N ARG A 19 -15.79 36.95 -17.47
CA ARG A 19 -16.46 36.25 -16.35
C ARG A 19 -17.70 35.48 -16.81
N ALA A 20 -18.46 36.01 -17.76
CA ALA A 20 -19.65 35.37 -18.30
C ALA A 20 -19.34 34.03 -18.99
N ALA A 21 -18.27 33.96 -19.79
CA ALA A 21 -17.87 32.71 -20.44
C ALA A 21 -17.44 31.64 -19.41
N ARG A 22 -16.75 32.04 -18.33
CA ARG A 22 -16.36 31.11 -17.24
C ARG A 22 -17.58 30.58 -16.48
N ILE A 23 -18.60 31.40 -16.26
CA ILE A 23 -19.86 30.99 -15.64
C ILE A 23 -20.60 29.99 -16.55
N LEU A 24 -20.69 30.27 -17.85
CA LEU A 24 -21.31 29.34 -18.81
C LEU A 24 -20.54 28.01 -18.91
N ALA A 25 -19.21 28.05 -18.93
CA ALA A 25 -18.38 26.84 -18.90
C ALA A 25 -18.58 26.05 -17.61
N THR A 26 -18.69 26.74 -16.46
CA THR A 26 -19.01 26.12 -15.16
C THR A 26 -20.36 25.40 -15.22
N LEU A 27 -21.41 26.06 -15.74
CA LEU A 27 -22.73 25.44 -15.90
C LEU A 27 -22.69 24.22 -16.83
N ALA A 28 -21.99 24.32 -17.96
CA ALA A 28 -21.86 23.20 -18.91
C ALA A 28 -21.15 21.99 -18.28
N ILE A 29 -20.10 22.22 -17.48
CA ILE A 29 -19.40 21.17 -16.73
C ILE A 29 -20.31 20.55 -15.68
N LEU A 30 -21.03 21.35 -14.91
CA LEU A 30 -21.97 20.84 -13.89
C LEU A 30 -23.08 20.00 -14.51
N ILE A 31 -23.65 20.43 -15.64
CA ILE A 31 -24.65 19.66 -16.38
C ILE A 31 -24.07 18.35 -16.90
N SER A 32 -22.88 18.39 -17.51
CA SER A 32 -22.20 17.20 -18.03
C SER A 32 -21.90 16.20 -16.91
N LEU A 33 -21.38 16.69 -15.78
CA LEU A 33 -21.11 15.89 -14.59
C LEU A 33 -22.40 15.26 -14.05
N ALA A 34 -23.49 16.02 -13.95
CA ALA A 34 -24.78 15.52 -13.48
C ALA A 34 -25.32 14.41 -14.42
N LEU A 35 -25.22 14.59 -15.74
CA LEU A 35 -25.66 13.59 -16.72
C LEU A 35 -24.92 12.26 -16.60
N VAL A 36 -23.62 12.29 -16.29
CA VAL A 36 -22.80 11.07 -16.11
C VAL A 36 -23.01 10.45 -14.72
N THR A 37 -23.10 11.27 -13.67
CA THR A 37 -23.11 10.79 -12.28
C THR A 37 -24.48 10.39 -11.78
N TRP A 38 -25.55 10.99 -12.31
CA TRP A 38 -26.92 10.62 -11.97
C TRP A 38 -27.25 9.13 -12.20
N PRO A 39 -26.99 8.53 -13.38
CA PRO A 39 -27.24 7.10 -13.59
C PRO A 39 -26.37 6.21 -12.69
N LEU A 40 -25.12 6.61 -12.41
CA LEU A 40 -24.23 5.90 -11.48
C LEU A 40 -24.81 5.89 -10.06
N LEU A 41 -25.21 7.05 -9.54
CA LEU A 41 -25.80 7.20 -8.21
C LEU A 41 -27.10 6.42 -8.08
N ASN A 42 -28.01 6.59 -9.04
CA ASN A 42 -29.32 5.92 -9.00
C ASN A 42 -29.15 4.39 -9.01
N THR A 43 -28.22 3.87 -9.81
CA THR A 43 -27.90 2.44 -9.86
C THR A 43 -27.29 1.96 -8.55
N ALA A 44 -26.32 2.69 -7.99
CA ALA A 44 -25.67 2.34 -6.72
C ALA A 44 -26.67 2.28 -5.56
N PHE A 45 -27.53 3.30 -5.43
CA PHE A 45 -28.57 3.34 -4.39
C PHE A 45 -29.62 2.24 -4.56
N SER A 46 -30.03 1.95 -5.80
CA SER A 46 -30.96 0.86 -6.10
C SER A 46 -30.38 -0.50 -5.68
N LEU A 47 -29.13 -0.79 -6.04
CA LEU A 47 -28.45 -2.04 -5.67
C LEU A 47 -28.24 -2.15 -4.15
N GLN A 48 -27.90 -1.05 -3.47
CA GLN A 48 -27.75 -1.06 -2.02
C GLN A 48 -29.09 -1.30 -1.30
N THR A 49 -30.19 -0.77 -1.84
CA THR A 49 -31.54 -1.02 -1.30
C THR A 49 -31.93 -2.49 -1.47
N GLN A 50 -31.66 -3.08 -2.64
CA GLN A 50 -31.87 -4.51 -2.88
C GLN A 50 -31.01 -5.37 -1.95
N ARG A 51 -29.75 -4.98 -1.72
CA ARG A 51 -28.84 -5.67 -0.79
C ARG A 51 -29.37 -5.68 0.64
N ALA A 52 -29.89 -4.55 1.12
CA ALA A 52 -30.47 -4.46 2.46
C ALA A 52 -31.65 -5.43 2.62
N GLY A 53 -32.46 -5.60 1.57
CA GLY A 53 -33.52 -6.61 1.54
C GLY A 53 -32.99 -8.05 1.64
N ILE A 54 -31.92 -8.37 0.91
CA ILE A 54 -31.25 -9.69 0.96
C ILE A 54 -30.65 -9.93 2.34
N LEU A 55 -29.94 -8.96 2.93
CA LEU A 55 -29.34 -9.09 4.27
C LEU A 55 -30.41 -9.37 5.33
N LYS A 56 -31.55 -8.68 5.27
CA LYS A 56 -32.67 -8.92 6.19
C LYS A 56 -33.28 -10.33 6.04
N SER A 57 -33.19 -10.91 4.84
CA SER A 57 -33.58 -12.32 4.60
C SER A 57 -32.53 -13.28 5.15
N LEU A 58 -31.24 -13.00 4.92
CA LEU A 58 -30.11 -13.81 5.41
C LEU A 58 -29.95 -13.77 6.94
N GLU A 59 -30.34 -12.69 7.62
CA GLU A 59 -30.37 -12.61 9.08
C GLU A 59 -31.30 -13.64 9.71
N LYS A 60 -32.36 -14.02 8.99
CA LYS A 60 -33.34 -15.01 9.43
C LYS A 60 -33.01 -16.42 8.97
N CYS A 61 -31.87 -16.65 8.33
CA CYS A 61 -31.49 -17.99 7.87
C CYS A 61 -30.79 -18.76 9.01
N SER A 62 -31.49 -19.76 9.55
CA SER A 62 -30.91 -20.79 10.42
C SER A 62 -30.97 -22.17 9.73
N ALA A 63 -29.81 -22.82 9.57
CA ALA A 63 -29.74 -24.18 9.04
C ALA A 63 -30.33 -25.20 10.03
N LYS A 64 -30.24 -24.90 11.33
CA LYS A 64 -30.76 -25.73 12.42
C LYS A 64 -32.30 -25.73 12.45
N ASP A 65 -32.92 -24.58 12.18
CA ASP A 65 -34.37 -24.41 12.21
C ASP A 65 -35.03 -24.72 10.85
N ARG A 66 -34.24 -25.12 9.85
CA ARG A 66 -34.69 -25.43 8.47
C ARG A 66 -35.52 -24.32 7.83
N ASP A 67 -35.09 -23.08 8.01
CA ASP A 67 -35.80 -21.94 7.45
C ASP A 67 -35.93 -22.04 5.92
N PRO A 68 -37.07 -21.62 5.33
CA PRO A 68 -37.31 -21.71 3.89
C PRO A 68 -36.22 -21.04 3.05
N ALA A 69 -35.70 -19.90 3.52
CA ALA A 69 -34.62 -19.17 2.86
C ALA A 69 -33.25 -19.88 2.97
N ALA A 70 -32.97 -20.53 4.10
CA ALA A 70 -31.76 -21.34 4.28
C ALA A 70 -31.80 -22.58 3.37
N MET A 71 -32.95 -23.25 3.30
CA MET A 71 -33.17 -24.41 2.43
C MET A 71 -33.09 -24.04 0.94
N GLN A 72 -33.69 -22.92 0.53
CA GLN A 72 -33.59 -22.43 -0.85
C GLN A 72 -32.15 -22.09 -1.23
N LEU A 73 -31.41 -21.44 -0.33
CA LEU A 73 -30.00 -21.10 -0.54
C LEU A 73 -29.14 -22.37 -0.66
N MET A 74 -29.35 -23.37 0.21
CA MET A 74 -28.60 -24.64 0.18
C MET A 74 -28.91 -25.49 -1.07
N GLN A 75 -30.16 -25.50 -1.53
CA GLN A 75 -30.59 -26.36 -2.64
C GLN A 75 -30.42 -25.72 -4.02
N ARG A 76 -30.62 -24.40 -4.13
CA ARG A 76 -30.67 -23.68 -5.41
C ARG A 76 -29.65 -22.56 -5.53
N GLY A 77 -28.98 -22.18 -4.43
CA GLY A 77 -28.08 -21.03 -4.43
C GLY A 77 -28.81 -19.69 -4.62
N THR A 78 -30.10 -19.64 -4.32
CA THR A 78 -30.95 -18.46 -4.51
C THR A 78 -31.66 -18.04 -3.23
N VAL A 79 -32.03 -16.76 -3.14
CA VAL A 79 -32.84 -16.19 -2.05
C VAL A 79 -33.95 -15.37 -2.66
N THR A 80 -35.18 -15.61 -2.22
CA THR A 80 -36.35 -14.80 -2.60
C THR A 80 -36.54 -13.64 -1.63
N VAL A 81 -36.71 -12.43 -2.15
CA VAL A 81 -37.00 -11.20 -1.40
C VAL A 81 -38.16 -10.47 -2.08
N GLY A 82 -39.32 -10.47 -1.45
CA GLY A 82 -40.56 -10.02 -2.10
C GLY A 82 -40.91 -10.91 -3.29
N ASP A 83 -41.20 -10.32 -4.44
CA ASP A 83 -41.56 -11.03 -5.69
C ASP A 83 -40.35 -11.35 -6.59
N ARG A 84 -39.12 -11.16 -6.11
CA ARG A 84 -37.90 -11.35 -6.90
C ARG A 84 -36.96 -12.39 -6.27
N GLU A 85 -36.42 -13.24 -7.13
CA GLU A 85 -35.39 -14.22 -6.79
C GLU A 85 -34.01 -13.67 -7.15
N TYR A 86 -33.08 -13.77 -6.20
CA TYR A 86 -31.70 -13.31 -6.33
C TYR A 86 -30.75 -14.50 -6.23
N GLY A 87 -29.70 -14.54 -7.06
CA GLY A 87 -28.74 -15.64 -7.14
C GLY A 87 -28.94 -16.55 -8.36
N GLY A 88 -28.30 -17.72 -8.34
CA GLY A 88 -28.35 -18.71 -9.43
C GLY A 88 -27.25 -19.79 -9.30
N ALA A 89 -27.09 -20.63 -10.33
CA ALA A 89 -26.13 -21.75 -10.34
C ALA A 89 -24.67 -21.36 -10.04
N ARG A 90 -24.30 -20.08 -10.20
CA ARG A 90 -22.97 -19.52 -9.90
C ARG A 90 -22.70 -19.32 -8.40
N VAL A 91 -23.73 -19.31 -7.55
CA VAL A 91 -23.61 -19.16 -6.09
C VAL A 91 -23.36 -20.52 -5.41
N VAL A 92 -23.58 -21.62 -6.13
CA VAL A 92 -23.61 -23.02 -5.64
C VAL A 92 -22.20 -23.61 -5.34
N GLY A 93 -21.13 -22.81 -5.42
CA GLY A 93 -19.75 -23.32 -5.33
C GLY A 93 -19.33 -23.93 -3.98
N ARG A 94 -19.90 -23.50 -2.85
CA ARG A 94 -19.55 -24.02 -1.51
C ARG A 94 -20.70 -23.82 -0.51
N ALA A 95 -21.73 -24.65 -0.58
CA ALA A 95 -22.77 -24.67 0.46
C ALA A 95 -22.26 -25.20 1.83
N VAL A 96 -21.05 -25.76 1.88
CA VAL A 96 -20.53 -26.53 3.02
C VAL A 96 -20.01 -25.64 4.18
N ASP A 97 -19.64 -24.38 3.92
CA ASP A 97 -19.09 -23.47 4.96
C ASP A 97 -19.97 -22.22 5.22
N LEU A 98 -21.24 -22.25 4.80
CA LEU A 98 -22.15 -21.10 4.95
C LEU A 98 -22.65 -20.89 6.38
N PHE A 99 -22.63 -21.93 7.20
CA PHE A 99 -23.16 -21.92 8.55
C PHE A 99 -22.07 -22.42 9.49
N ASP A 100 -21.97 -21.80 10.66
CA ASP A 100 -21.10 -22.26 11.73
C ASP A 100 -21.64 -23.55 12.38
N ASP A 101 -20.90 -24.11 13.33
CA ASP A 101 -21.30 -25.30 14.09
C ASP A 101 -22.61 -25.11 14.87
N ALA A 102 -23.04 -23.86 15.10
CA ALA A 102 -24.32 -23.52 15.73
C ALA A 102 -25.48 -23.46 14.72
N GLY A 103 -25.21 -23.60 13.41
CA GLY A 103 -26.18 -23.54 12.32
C GLY A 103 -26.57 -22.11 11.93
N VAL A 104 -25.81 -21.10 12.37
CA VAL A 104 -26.04 -19.68 12.08
C VAL A 104 -24.99 -19.19 11.10
N MET A 105 -25.39 -18.30 10.19
CA MET A 105 -24.45 -17.71 9.24
C MET A 105 -23.66 -16.55 9.88
N PRO A 106 -22.31 -16.59 9.88
CA PRO A 106 -21.47 -15.51 10.38
C PRO A 106 -21.73 -14.17 9.67
N ALA A 107 -21.51 -13.05 10.37
CA ALA A 107 -21.87 -11.72 9.87
C ALA A 107 -21.07 -11.30 8.61
N ASP A 108 -19.79 -11.66 8.55
CA ASP A 108 -18.89 -11.48 7.42
C ASP A 108 -19.35 -12.30 6.20
N VAL A 109 -19.75 -13.55 6.42
CA VAL A 109 -20.31 -14.43 5.38
C VAL A 109 -21.61 -13.86 4.81
N LYS A 110 -22.53 -13.38 5.67
CA LYS A 110 -23.77 -12.68 5.25
C LYS A 110 -23.45 -11.49 4.35
N GLN A 111 -22.46 -10.68 4.73
CA GLN A 111 -22.11 -9.48 3.97
C GLN A 111 -21.54 -9.80 2.60
N GLU A 112 -20.64 -10.77 2.47
CA GLU A 112 -20.05 -11.14 1.17
C GLU A 112 -21.07 -11.88 0.29
N LEU A 113 -21.86 -12.79 0.88
CA LEU A 113 -22.90 -13.54 0.17
C LEU A 113 -23.99 -12.61 -0.41
N SER A 114 -24.40 -11.58 0.34
CA SER A 114 -25.40 -10.61 -0.16
C SER A 114 -24.97 -9.92 -1.45
N TRP A 115 -23.68 -9.62 -1.61
CA TRP A 115 -23.13 -9.04 -2.84
C TRP A 115 -23.02 -10.06 -3.97
N ARG A 116 -22.72 -11.33 -3.66
CA ARG A 116 -22.69 -12.41 -4.65
C ARG A 116 -24.08 -12.67 -5.24
N LEU A 117 -25.12 -12.71 -4.41
CA LEU A 117 -26.52 -12.88 -4.84
C LEU A 117 -27.01 -11.73 -5.73
N LEU A 118 -26.43 -10.54 -5.60
CA LEU A 118 -26.69 -9.37 -6.45
C LEU A 118 -25.87 -9.32 -7.74
N GLY A 119 -24.89 -10.21 -7.91
CA GLY A 119 -23.90 -10.13 -9.00
C GLY A 119 -24.53 -10.04 -10.38
N ASP A 120 -25.60 -10.80 -10.64
CA ASP A 120 -26.27 -10.83 -11.94
C ASP A 120 -27.10 -9.56 -12.24
N GLN A 121 -27.35 -8.72 -11.23
CA GLN A 121 -28.07 -7.44 -11.37
C GLN A 121 -27.13 -6.26 -11.61
N VAL A 122 -25.81 -6.46 -11.54
CA VAL A 122 -24.83 -5.40 -11.73
C VAL A 122 -24.64 -5.12 -13.23
N PRO A 123 -24.84 -3.88 -13.69
CA PRO A 123 -24.62 -3.55 -15.10
C PRO A 123 -23.15 -3.65 -15.50
N LEU A 124 -22.89 -4.18 -16.71
CA LEU A 124 -21.53 -4.38 -17.24
C LEU A 124 -20.70 -3.10 -17.39
N TRP A 125 -21.36 -1.94 -17.52
CA TRP A 125 -20.70 -0.64 -17.66
C TRP A 125 -20.27 -0.04 -16.32
N MET A 126 -20.74 -0.57 -15.19
CA MET A 126 -20.48 -0.01 -13.87
C MET A 126 -19.35 -0.78 -13.17
N PRO A 127 -18.21 -0.12 -12.84
CA PRO A 127 -17.16 -0.75 -12.06
C PRO A 127 -17.67 -1.29 -10.72
N TYR A 128 -17.29 -2.53 -10.37
CA TYR A 128 -17.78 -3.23 -9.18
C TYR A 128 -17.51 -2.47 -7.87
N VAL A 129 -16.43 -1.69 -7.81
CA VAL A 129 -16.09 -0.86 -6.65
C VAL A 129 -17.13 0.25 -6.42
N LEU A 130 -17.66 0.84 -7.49
CA LEU A 130 -18.70 1.90 -7.42
C LEU A 130 -20.06 1.33 -7.00
N VAL A 131 -20.30 0.06 -7.28
CA VAL A 131 -21.53 -0.64 -6.88
C VAL A 131 -21.58 -0.83 -5.36
N ARG A 132 -20.43 -1.10 -4.73
CA ARG A 132 -20.35 -1.41 -3.30
C ARG A 132 -20.60 -0.21 -2.39
N SER A 133 -20.39 1.02 -2.88
CA SER A 133 -20.46 2.23 -2.06
C SER A 133 -20.94 3.44 -2.86
N PRO A 134 -22.19 3.91 -2.66
CA PRO A 134 -22.63 5.18 -3.24
C PRO A 134 -21.83 6.37 -2.73
N ALA A 135 -21.31 6.29 -1.49
CA ALA A 135 -20.43 7.32 -0.96
C ALA A 135 -19.16 7.49 -1.82
N LEU A 136 -18.64 6.39 -2.38
CA LEU A 136 -17.50 6.44 -3.31
C LEU A 136 -17.88 7.12 -4.63
N VAL A 137 -19.09 6.85 -5.14
CA VAL A 137 -19.62 7.53 -6.34
C VAL A 137 -19.74 9.03 -6.09
N ILE A 138 -20.27 9.44 -4.93
CA ILE A 138 -20.37 10.85 -4.52
C ILE A 138 -18.97 11.46 -4.39
N ALA A 139 -18.04 10.77 -3.73
CA ALA A 139 -16.67 11.26 -3.56
C ALA A 139 -15.97 11.46 -4.91
N LEU A 140 -16.09 10.50 -5.82
CA LEU A 140 -15.55 10.61 -7.17
C LEU A 140 -16.19 11.78 -7.92
N MET A 141 -17.52 11.92 -7.85
CA MET A 141 -18.24 13.05 -8.43
C MET A 141 -17.74 14.38 -7.90
N LEU A 142 -17.60 14.52 -6.56
CA LEU A 142 -17.14 15.75 -5.94
C LEU A 142 -15.70 16.07 -6.35
N VAL A 143 -14.80 15.08 -6.32
CA VAL A 143 -13.39 15.27 -6.71
C VAL A 143 -13.28 15.65 -8.18
N THR A 144 -13.95 14.93 -9.08
CA THR A 144 -13.96 15.24 -10.52
C THR A 144 -14.62 16.60 -10.79
N GLY A 145 -15.71 16.91 -10.08
CA GLY A 145 -16.40 18.20 -10.18
C GLY A 145 -15.53 19.36 -9.72
N ILE A 146 -14.92 19.27 -8.54
CA ILE A 146 -13.98 20.26 -8.02
C ILE A 146 -12.81 20.45 -9.00
N GLY A 147 -12.23 19.37 -9.49
CA GLY A 147 -11.14 19.42 -10.48
C GLY A 147 -11.55 20.12 -11.77
N ALA A 148 -12.71 19.75 -12.34
CA ALA A 148 -13.21 20.34 -13.58
C ALA A 148 -13.57 21.83 -13.42
N LEU A 149 -14.15 22.21 -12.28
CA LEU A 149 -14.40 23.61 -11.94
C LEU A 149 -13.09 24.38 -11.77
N ALA A 150 -12.12 23.82 -11.05
CA ALA A 150 -10.81 24.44 -10.86
C ALA A 150 -10.10 24.68 -12.21
N VAL A 151 -10.19 23.76 -13.17
CA VAL A 151 -9.64 23.92 -14.53
C VAL A 151 -10.21 25.18 -15.22
N VAL A 152 -11.50 25.48 -15.04
CA VAL A 152 -12.12 26.71 -15.58
C VAL A 152 -11.56 27.96 -14.92
N TRP A 153 -11.48 27.97 -13.59
CA TRP A 153 -11.13 29.17 -12.83
C TRP A 153 -9.62 29.46 -12.79
N ILE A 154 -8.78 28.43 -12.94
CA ILE A 154 -7.32 28.53 -13.03
C ILE A 154 -6.89 28.89 -14.47
N GLY A 155 -7.80 28.85 -15.45
CA GLY A 155 -7.51 29.21 -16.85
C GLY A 155 -6.89 28.07 -17.66
N LEU A 156 -7.07 26.82 -17.23
CA LEU A 156 -6.57 25.62 -17.90
C LEU A 156 -7.59 25.02 -18.89
N LEU A 157 -8.80 25.59 -19.02
CA LEU A 157 -9.86 24.97 -19.81
C LEU A 157 -9.48 24.78 -21.29
N LEU A 158 -8.85 25.79 -21.91
CA LEU A 158 -8.44 25.69 -23.31
C LEU A 158 -7.31 24.65 -23.52
N PRO A 159 -6.21 24.67 -22.76
CA PRO A 159 -5.22 23.58 -22.78
C PRO A 159 -5.84 22.19 -22.53
N ALA A 160 -6.78 22.09 -21.58
CA ALA A 160 -7.45 20.83 -21.27
C ALA A 160 -8.31 20.31 -22.44
N LEU A 161 -8.97 21.20 -23.19
CA LEU A 161 -9.72 20.83 -24.39
C LEU A 161 -8.82 20.42 -25.55
N GLU A 162 -7.69 21.10 -25.75
CA GLU A 162 -6.74 20.76 -26.82
C GLU A 162 -6.04 19.43 -26.57
N VAL A 163 -5.49 19.26 -25.37
CA VAL A 163 -4.85 18.00 -24.96
C VAL A 163 -5.89 16.90 -24.88
N GLY A 164 -7.05 17.17 -24.27
CA GLY A 164 -8.15 16.21 -24.17
C GLY A 164 -8.66 15.76 -25.53
N GLY A 165 -8.78 16.66 -26.51
CA GLY A 165 -9.15 16.33 -27.88
C GLY A 165 -8.12 15.46 -28.59
N ALA A 166 -6.83 15.79 -28.46
CA ALA A 166 -5.75 14.99 -29.04
C ALA A 166 -5.68 13.59 -28.41
N VAL A 167 -5.82 13.50 -27.09
CA VAL A 167 -5.85 12.23 -26.36
C VAL A 167 -7.08 11.41 -26.75
N ALA A 168 -8.27 12.03 -26.84
CA ALA A 168 -9.49 11.35 -27.26
C ALA A 168 -9.36 10.80 -28.69
N ALA A 169 -8.77 11.56 -29.61
CA ALA A 169 -8.50 11.09 -30.97
C ALA A 169 -7.51 9.91 -30.99
N GLY A 170 -6.42 10.00 -30.22
CA GLY A 170 -5.45 8.90 -30.08
C GLY A 170 -6.06 7.65 -29.44
N ALA A 171 -6.86 7.82 -28.38
CA ALA A 171 -7.58 6.75 -27.72
C ALA A 171 -8.60 6.08 -28.66
N ALA A 172 -9.37 6.87 -29.43
CA ALA A 172 -10.30 6.35 -30.42
C ALA A 172 -9.57 5.57 -31.53
N PHE A 173 -8.39 6.04 -31.96
CA PHE A 173 -7.55 5.33 -32.92
C PHE A 173 -7.03 4.00 -32.35
N CYS A 174 -6.52 3.98 -31.12
CA CYS A 174 -6.10 2.74 -30.46
C CYS A 174 -7.25 1.75 -30.31
N TRP A 175 -8.44 2.23 -29.95
CA TRP A 175 -9.64 1.41 -29.85
C TRP A 175 -10.02 0.81 -31.20
N TRP A 176 -10.02 1.63 -32.26
CA TRP A 176 -10.31 1.19 -33.62
C TRP A 176 -9.32 0.14 -34.13
N MET A 177 -8.04 0.26 -33.74
CA MET A 177 -6.99 -0.73 -34.04
C MET A 177 -7.08 -2.02 -33.19
N GLY A 178 -8.10 -2.16 -32.33
CA GLY A 178 -8.26 -3.32 -31.46
C GLY A 178 -7.26 -3.38 -30.30
N TRP A 179 -6.70 -2.23 -29.90
CA TRP A 179 -5.75 -2.12 -28.78
C TRP A 179 -6.38 -1.42 -27.56
N PRO A 180 -7.22 -2.13 -26.78
CA PRO A 180 -7.92 -1.54 -25.64
C PRO A 180 -6.97 -1.12 -24.52
N THR A 181 -5.87 -1.86 -24.30
CA THR A 181 -4.86 -1.51 -23.29
C THR A 181 -4.16 -0.19 -23.64
N GLY A 182 -3.82 0.02 -24.91
CA GLY A 182 -3.25 1.29 -25.38
C GLY A 182 -4.22 2.46 -25.20
N THR A 183 -5.52 2.21 -25.43
CA THR A 183 -6.60 3.19 -25.19
C THR A 183 -6.66 3.60 -23.71
N GLN A 184 -6.69 2.61 -22.81
CA GLN A 184 -6.71 2.84 -21.36
C GLN A 184 -5.46 3.55 -20.88
N TRP A 185 -4.30 3.19 -21.41
CA TRP A 185 -3.02 3.79 -21.06
C TRP A 185 -2.95 5.27 -21.47
N LEU A 186 -3.38 5.62 -22.69
CA LEU A 186 -3.42 7.01 -23.16
C LEU A 186 -4.35 7.88 -22.30
N ILE A 187 -5.56 7.39 -22.02
CA ILE A 187 -6.53 8.10 -21.18
C ILE A 187 -5.99 8.28 -19.76
N SER A 188 -5.44 7.22 -19.17
CA SER A 188 -4.89 7.25 -17.80
C SER A 188 -3.68 8.17 -17.70
N SER A 189 -2.81 8.20 -18.71
CA SER A 189 -1.66 9.09 -18.76
C SER A 189 -2.08 10.56 -18.86
N ALA A 190 -3.10 10.86 -19.67
CA ALA A 190 -3.64 12.21 -19.78
C ALA A 190 -4.30 12.69 -18.49
N LEU A 191 -5.09 11.82 -17.83
CA LEU A 191 -5.67 12.12 -16.52
C LEU A 191 -4.60 12.33 -15.46
N SER A 192 -3.52 11.55 -15.50
CA SER A 192 -2.37 11.70 -14.61
C SER A 192 -1.67 13.04 -14.81
N LEU A 193 -1.48 13.49 -16.05
CA LEU A 193 -0.94 14.82 -16.35
C LEU A 193 -1.85 15.95 -15.86
N LEU A 194 -3.16 15.80 -16.02
CA LEU A 194 -4.13 16.77 -15.50
C LEU A 194 -4.11 16.82 -13.97
N LEU A 195 -3.92 15.68 -13.29
CA LEU A 195 -3.73 15.62 -11.84
C LEU A 195 -2.49 16.42 -11.43
N PHE A 196 -1.32 16.17 -12.03
CA PHE A 196 -0.12 16.95 -11.72
C PHE A 196 -0.32 18.44 -12.02
N ALA A 197 -0.98 18.75 -13.15
CA ALA A 197 -1.32 20.13 -13.50
C ALA A 197 -2.19 20.80 -12.45
N PHE A 198 -3.18 20.10 -11.92
CA PHE A 198 -4.00 20.58 -10.82
C PHE A 198 -3.17 20.81 -9.56
N LEU A 199 -2.33 19.84 -9.17
CA LEU A 199 -1.53 19.89 -7.95
C LEU A 199 -0.52 21.06 -7.95
N TRP A 200 0.27 21.24 -9.01
CA TRP A 200 1.24 22.33 -9.04
C TRP A 200 0.59 23.71 -9.18
N ASN A 201 -0.59 23.80 -9.81
CA ASN A 201 -1.34 25.06 -9.83
C ASN A 201 -1.95 25.37 -8.46
N GLY A 202 -2.40 24.34 -7.74
CA GLY A 202 -2.79 24.45 -6.32
C GLY A 202 -1.63 24.94 -5.46
N ALA A 203 -0.45 24.32 -5.58
CA ALA A 203 0.77 24.75 -4.89
C ALA A 203 1.11 26.22 -5.19
N ARG A 204 1.01 26.64 -6.45
CA ARG A 204 1.22 28.04 -6.85
C ARG A 204 0.18 29.00 -6.27
N ALA A 205 -1.09 28.59 -6.21
CA ALA A 205 -2.14 29.38 -5.60
C ALA A 205 -1.90 29.57 -4.10
N LEU A 206 -1.47 28.52 -3.40
CA LEU A 206 -1.07 28.58 -1.98
C LEU A 206 0.13 29.51 -1.76
N LEU A 207 1.07 29.56 -2.70
CA LEU A 207 2.20 30.50 -2.70
C LEU A 207 1.84 31.91 -3.20
N GLY A 208 0.58 32.20 -3.51
CA GLY A 208 0.16 33.48 -4.10
C GLY A 208 0.24 34.70 -3.17
N PHE A 209 0.61 34.51 -1.89
CA PHE A 209 0.68 35.59 -0.91
C PHE A 209 1.88 36.52 -1.16
N ARG A 210 1.64 37.83 -1.03
CA ARG A 210 2.63 38.89 -1.28
C ARG A 210 3.44 39.23 -0.03
N SER A 211 4.21 38.28 0.48
CA SER A 211 5.18 38.53 1.56
C SER A 211 6.58 38.06 1.14
N GLY A 212 7.62 38.83 1.46
CA GLY A 212 9.03 38.67 1.04
C GLY A 212 9.44 37.30 0.48
N SER A 213 9.70 36.31 1.35
CA SER A 213 10.13 34.96 0.95
C SER A 213 9.10 34.19 0.12
N ILE A 214 7.80 34.36 0.40
CA ILE A 214 6.72 33.71 -0.36
C ILE A 214 6.64 34.26 -1.78
N ALA A 215 6.93 35.55 -1.98
CA ALA A 215 7.02 36.14 -3.32
C ALA A 215 8.15 35.50 -4.15
N VAL A 216 9.30 35.22 -3.53
CA VAL A 216 10.42 34.49 -4.16
C VAL A 216 10.01 33.03 -4.44
N ALA A 217 9.31 32.37 -3.50
CA ALA A 217 8.80 31.02 -3.68
C ALA A 217 7.79 30.92 -4.84
N SER A 218 6.85 31.87 -4.93
CA SER A 218 5.88 31.97 -6.01
C SER A 218 6.57 32.17 -7.37
N ASN A 219 7.59 33.03 -7.43
CA ASN A 219 8.36 33.24 -8.65
C ASN A 219 9.15 31.98 -9.05
N THR A 220 9.76 31.28 -8.08
CA THR A 220 10.46 30.01 -8.31
C THR A 220 9.49 28.94 -8.82
N ALA A 221 8.29 28.86 -8.26
CA ALA A 221 7.26 27.94 -8.72
C ALA A 221 6.74 28.29 -10.14
N LEU A 222 6.65 29.58 -10.46
CA LEU A 222 6.34 30.07 -11.80
C LEU A 222 7.44 29.71 -12.81
N GLU A 223 8.71 29.87 -12.42
CA GLU A 223 9.88 29.53 -13.21
C GLU A 223 9.86 28.05 -13.59
N GLY A 224 9.69 27.14 -12.63
CA GLY A 224 9.70 25.69 -12.87
C GLY A 224 8.60 25.20 -13.81
N VAL A 225 7.45 25.88 -13.84
CA VAL A 225 6.38 25.60 -14.80
C VAL A 225 6.67 26.21 -16.16
N ARG A 226 7.19 27.45 -16.21
CA ARG A 226 7.46 28.17 -17.47
C ARG A 226 8.61 27.57 -18.26
N THR A 227 9.64 27.08 -17.58
CA THR A 227 10.78 26.38 -18.19
C THR A 227 10.43 24.94 -18.57
N LEU A 228 9.19 24.50 -18.29
CA LEU A 228 8.73 23.12 -18.47
C LEU A 228 9.54 22.09 -17.67
N ALA A 229 10.35 22.52 -16.68
CA ALA A 229 11.09 21.62 -15.83
C ALA A 229 10.14 20.69 -15.06
N LEU A 230 9.17 21.24 -14.33
CA LEU A 230 8.23 20.43 -13.55
C LEU A 230 7.36 19.50 -14.42
N PRO A 231 6.70 19.98 -15.49
CA PRO A 231 6.00 19.09 -16.44
C PRO A 231 6.90 18.01 -17.03
N GLY A 232 8.18 18.32 -17.28
CA GLY A 232 9.16 17.37 -17.81
C GLY A 232 9.43 16.20 -16.86
N PHE A 233 9.46 16.43 -15.55
CA PHE A 233 9.58 15.35 -14.54
C PHE A 233 8.26 14.66 -14.21
N ALA A 234 7.13 15.37 -14.32
CA ALA A 234 5.80 14.78 -14.13
C ALA A 234 5.41 13.82 -15.27
N LEU A 235 5.84 14.11 -16.50
CA LEU A 235 5.48 13.33 -17.70
C LEU A 235 5.90 11.85 -17.61
N PRO A 236 7.15 11.49 -17.27
CA PRO A 236 7.55 10.10 -17.06
C PRO A 236 6.70 9.41 -16.00
N ILE A 237 6.42 10.06 -14.86
CA ILE A 237 5.59 9.48 -13.80
C ILE A 237 4.17 9.19 -14.33
N ALA A 238 3.58 10.17 -15.00
CA ALA A 238 2.24 10.08 -15.58
C ALA A 238 2.12 9.01 -16.66
N MET A 239 3.21 8.65 -17.34
CA MET A 239 3.22 7.59 -18.36
C MET A 239 3.55 6.21 -17.78
N ILE A 240 4.55 6.13 -16.90
CA ILE A 240 5.08 4.88 -16.34
C ILE A 240 4.10 4.27 -15.34
N VAL A 241 3.55 5.05 -14.40
CA VAL A 241 2.71 4.47 -13.33
C VAL A 241 1.44 3.81 -13.90
N PRO A 242 0.67 4.46 -14.79
CA PRO A 242 -0.45 3.77 -15.44
C PRO A 242 -0.02 2.60 -16.32
N PHE A 243 1.14 2.69 -16.97
CA PHE A 243 1.67 1.59 -17.76
C PHE A 243 1.92 0.35 -16.88
N LEU A 244 2.59 0.50 -15.74
CA LEU A 244 2.85 -0.59 -14.79
C LEU A 244 1.56 -1.22 -14.26
N ALA A 245 0.53 -0.41 -13.97
CA ALA A 245 -0.75 -0.93 -13.52
C ALA A 245 -1.51 -1.71 -14.62
N LEU A 246 -1.31 -1.33 -15.89
CA LEU A 246 -1.99 -1.92 -17.05
C LEU A 246 -1.20 -3.06 -17.71
N SER A 247 0.10 -3.19 -17.43
CA SER A 247 0.99 -4.16 -18.06
C SER A 247 0.86 -5.58 -17.51
N ARG A 248 0.08 -5.79 -16.44
CA ARG A 248 -0.16 -7.11 -15.85
C ARG A 248 -0.70 -8.10 -16.88
N GLU A 249 -0.09 -9.27 -16.97
CA GLU A 249 -0.56 -10.37 -17.81
C GLU A 249 -1.71 -11.14 -17.17
N ARG A 250 -2.63 -11.65 -18.00
CA ARG A 250 -3.75 -12.49 -17.52
C ARG A 250 -3.21 -13.84 -17.06
N GLY A 251 -3.08 -14.02 -15.74
CA GLY A 251 -2.66 -15.28 -15.12
C GLY A 251 -1.74 -15.10 -13.92
N GLU A 252 -1.09 -13.95 -13.79
CA GLU A 252 -0.25 -13.62 -12.64
C GLU A 252 -1.10 -13.48 -11.38
N ALA A 253 -0.64 -14.00 -10.24
CA ALA A 253 -1.31 -13.84 -8.95
C ALA A 253 -1.31 -12.36 -8.53
N LEU A 254 -2.44 -11.86 -8.02
CA LEU A 254 -2.56 -10.49 -7.51
C LEU A 254 -1.57 -10.23 -6.37
N LEU A 255 -1.31 -11.25 -5.55
CA LEU A 255 -0.36 -11.20 -4.43
C LEU A 255 1.06 -10.80 -4.87
N GLN A 256 1.47 -11.16 -6.09
CA GLN A 256 2.79 -10.80 -6.63
C GLN A 256 2.75 -9.46 -7.38
N ALA A 257 1.66 -9.21 -8.12
CA ALA A 257 1.54 -8.04 -8.99
C ALA A 257 1.44 -6.71 -8.20
N ILE A 258 0.67 -6.67 -7.11
CA ILE A 258 0.44 -5.41 -6.37
C ILE A 258 1.70 -4.93 -5.64
N PRO A 259 2.44 -5.75 -4.87
CA PRO A 259 3.69 -5.32 -4.26
C PRO A 259 4.73 -4.88 -5.28
N GLY A 260 4.86 -5.62 -6.39
CA GLY A 260 5.74 -5.22 -7.49
C GLY A 260 5.34 -3.85 -8.07
N PHE A 261 4.07 -3.64 -8.39
CA PHE A 261 3.57 -2.35 -8.86
C PHE A 261 3.89 -1.21 -7.87
N LEU A 262 3.65 -1.43 -6.58
CA LEU A 262 3.91 -0.44 -5.54
C LEU A 262 5.40 -0.09 -5.46
N ASP A 263 6.28 -1.08 -5.48
CA ASP A 263 7.72 -0.89 -5.39
C ASP A 263 8.30 -0.13 -6.60
N TRP A 264 8.01 -0.62 -7.82
CA TRP A 264 8.48 0.01 -9.06
C TRP A 264 7.87 1.40 -9.26
N GLY A 265 6.57 1.56 -8.99
CA GLY A 265 5.87 2.83 -9.13
C GLY A 265 6.33 3.88 -8.11
N HIS A 266 6.53 3.47 -6.85
CA HIS A 266 7.08 4.34 -5.80
C HIS A 266 8.50 4.77 -6.13
N THR A 267 9.37 3.83 -6.51
CA THR A 267 10.75 4.12 -6.92
C THR A 267 10.79 5.12 -8.07
N ALA A 268 9.95 4.94 -9.10
CA ALA A 268 9.87 5.87 -10.22
C ALA A 268 9.41 7.27 -9.78
N ALA A 269 8.34 7.37 -8.99
CA ALA A 269 7.80 8.65 -8.53
C ALA A 269 8.79 9.40 -7.62
N TYR A 270 9.37 8.72 -6.64
CA TYR A 270 10.34 9.28 -5.71
C TYR A 270 11.61 9.74 -6.43
N THR A 271 12.16 8.89 -7.33
CA THR A 271 13.37 9.24 -8.09
C THR A 271 13.14 10.48 -8.95
N MET A 272 12.00 10.60 -9.63
CA MET A 272 11.69 11.79 -10.44
C MET A 272 11.51 13.04 -9.57
N ALA A 273 10.87 12.92 -8.40
CA ALA A 273 10.73 14.04 -7.46
C ALA A 273 12.08 14.49 -6.90
N ALA A 274 12.93 13.56 -6.47
CA ALA A 274 14.27 13.84 -5.94
C ALA A 274 15.17 14.49 -7.01
N LEU A 275 15.20 13.93 -8.23
CA LEU A 275 15.94 14.52 -9.34
C LEU A 275 15.43 15.91 -9.69
N PHE A 276 14.11 16.13 -9.69
CA PHE A 276 13.54 17.46 -9.88
C PHE A 276 14.06 18.44 -8.83
N VAL A 277 13.95 18.11 -7.53
CA VAL A 277 14.37 19.01 -6.45
C VAL A 277 15.86 19.36 -6.55
N ILE A 278 16.72 18.37 -6.82
CA ILE A 278 18.17 18.58 -6.96
C ILE A 278 18.48 19.41 -8.21
N VAL A 279 18.03 18.97 -9.38
CA VAL A 279 18.39 19.60 -10.66
C VAL A 279 17.77 20.99 -10.77
N PHE A 280 16.47 21.13 -10.49
CA PHE A 280 15.79 22.42 -10.58
C PHE A 280 16.21 23.38 -9.46
N GLY A 281 16.41 22.89 -8.24
CA GLY A 281 16.90 23.72 -7.13
C GLY A 281 18.28 24.31 -7.43
N CYS A 282 19.22 23.49 -7.91
CA CYS A 282 20.54 23.93 -8.33
C CYS A 282 20.48 24.84 -9.56
N ALA A 283 19.73 24.46 -10.60
CA ALA A 283 19.66 25.22 -11.86
C ALA A 283 19.02 26.60 -11.66
N SER A 284 17.87 26.68 -10.97
CA SER A 284 17.16 27.95 -10.73
C SER A 284 17.99 28.92 -9.89
N THR A 285 18.87 28.42 -9.03
CA THR A 285 19.79 29.23 -8.23
C THR A 285 21.01 29.66 -9.07
N ALA A 286 21.64 28.71 -9.76
CA ALA A 286 22.84 28.96 -10.55
C ALA A 286 22.58 29.93 -11.71
N PHE A 287 21.43 29.81 -12.40
CA PHE A 287 21.07 30.72 -13.48
C PHE A 287 20.80 32.14 -12.99
N GLU A 288 20.12 32.31 -11.86
CA GLU A 288 19.91 33.65 -11.27
C GLU A 288 21.24 34.31 -10.87
N ILE A 289 22.19 33.55 -10.33
CA ILE A 289 23.53 34.04 -9.96
C ILE A 289 24.33 34.41 -11.22
N ARG A 290 24.38 33.50 -12.20
CA ARG A 290 25.11 33.68 -13.46
C ARG A 290 24.62 34.92 -14.22
N ASP A 291 23.31 35.09 -14.32
CA ASP A 291 22.68 36.17 -15.08
C ASP A 291 22.60 37.48 -14.28
N ARG A 292 23.25 37.53 -13.10
CA ARG A 292 23.31 38.66 -12.17
C ARG A 292 21.94 39.19 -11.72
N GLN A 293 20.88 38.41 -11.88
CA GLN A 293 19.53 38.80 -11.48
C GLN A 293 19.41 38.92 -9.96
N VAL A 294 20.15 38.11 -9.19
CA VAL A 294 20.21 38.19 -7.72
C VAL A 294 20.57 39.61 -7.25
N TRP A 295 21.53 40.27 -7.89
CA TRP A 295 21.98 41.62 -7.51
C TRP A 295 20.91 42.69 -7.71
N SER A 296 19.94 42.46 -8.61
CA SER A 296 18.78 43.35 -8.82
C SER A 296 17.59 43.03 -7.90
N VAL A 297 17.57 41.84 -7.30
CA VAL A 297 16.54 41.41 -6.34
C VAL A 297 16.94 41.77 -4.91
N VAL A 298 18.24 41.72 -4.59
CA VAL A 298 18.80 42.09 -3.29
C VAL A 298 18.67 43.60 -2.98
N THR A 299 18.42 44.44 -3.97
CA THR A 299 18.10 45.87 -3.76
C THR A 299 16.64 46.10 -3.33
N LYS A 300 15.79 45.07 -3.38
CA LYS A 300 14.44 45.07 -2.80
C LYS A 300 14.53 44.68 -1.32
N PRO A 301 13.54 45.02 -0.46
CA PRO A 301 13.59 44.74 0.98
C PRO A 301 13.38 43.24 1.28
N ILE A 302 14.30 42.40 0.82
CA ILE A 302 14.33 40.95 1.04
C ILE A 302 15.74 40.61 1.51
N SER A 303 15.85 40.03 2.71
CA SER A 303 17.14 39.59 3.24
C SER A 303 17.68 38.41 2.41
N HIS A 304 19.00 38.20 2.43
CA HIS A 304 19.62 37.05 1.74
C HIS A 304 19.03 35.70 2.22
N GLY A 305 18.81 35.56 3.53
CA GLY A 305 18.14 34.38 4.10
C GLY A 305 16.70 34.24 3.62
N GLY A 306 15.98 35.36 3.46
CA GLY A 306 14.62 35.37 2.94
C GLY A 306 14.52 34.92 1.47
N TRP A 307 15.51 35.27 0.64
CA TRP A 307 15.61 34.80 -0.75
C TRP A 307 15.90 33.29 -0.82
N LEU A 308 16.88 32.80 -0.04
CA LEU A 308 17.22 31.38 0.01
C LEU A 308 16.05 30.53 0.50
N LEU A 309 15.39 30.97 1.58
CA LEU A 309 14.19 30.34 2.10
C LEU A 309 13.07 30.30 1.05
N GLY A 310 12.89 31.37 0.28
CA GLY A 310 11.93 31.41 -0.81
C GLY A 310 12.23 30.40 -1.92
N LYS A 311 13.48 30.29 -2.37
CA LYS A 311 13.91 29.29 -3.37
C LYS A 311 13.69 27.87 -2.86
N TRP A 312 14.03 27.63 -1.59
CA TRP A 312 13.81 26.34 -0.93
C TRP A 312 12.32 25.98 -0.86
N ILE A 313 11.46 26.87 -0.32
CA ILE A 313 10.00 26.66 -0.23
C ILE A 313 9.40 26.45 -1.63
N GLY A 314 9.77 27.27 -2.61
CA GLY A 314 9.24 27.17 -3.97
C GLY A 314 9.59 25.83 -4.64
N THR A 315 10.84 25.40 -4.50
CA THR A 315 11.32 24.12 -5.05
C THR A 315 10.66 22.94 -4.33
N LEU A 316 10.58 22.98 -3.00
CA LEU A 316 9.92 21.94 -2.20
C LEU A 316 8.43 21.84 -2.49
N ALA A 317 7.71 22.96 -2.63
CA ALA A 317 6.29 22.95 -2.94
C ALA A 317 6.01 22.27 -4.30
N LEU A 318 6.87 22.50 -5.29
CA LEU A 318 6.79 21.82 -6.58
C LEU A 318 7.20 20.34 -6.48
N GLY A 319 8.26 20.01 -5.74
CA GLY A 319 8.67 18.61 -5.51
C GLY A 319 7.59 17.80 -4.79
N LEU A 320 6.97 18.38 -3.76
CA LEU A 320 5.86 17.78 -3.02
C LEU A 320 4.64 17.53 -3.92
N SER A 321 4.40 18.39 -4.92
CA SER A 321 3.34 18.14 -5.91
C SER A 321 3.60 16.89 -6.75
N LEU A 322 4.86 16.54 -7.01
CA LEU A 322 5.24 15.29 -7.68
C LEU A 322 5.05 14.09 -6.75
N VAL A 323 5.48 14.18 -5.49
CA VAL A 323 5.32 13.10 -4.49
C VAL A 323 3.85 12.81 -4.24
N VAL A 324 3.03 13.84 -3.98
CA VAL A 324 1.59 13.69 -3.76
C VAL A 324 0.90 13.15 -5.01
N GLY A 325 1.24 13.66 -6.20
CA GLY A 325 0.68 13.15 -7.44
C GLY A 325 1.04 11.69 -7.70
N GLY A 326 2.31 11.31 -7.52
CA GLY A 326 2.77 9.93 -7.61
C GLY A 326 2.05 9.01 -6.61
N GLY A 327 1.93 9.43 -5.35
CA GLY A 327 1.20 8.69 -4.32
C GLY A 327 -0.28 8.50 -4.64
N LEU A 328 -0.97 9.52 -5.17
CA LEU A 328 -2.36 9.39 -5.63
C LEU A 328 -2.49 8.42 -6.82
N LEU A 329 -1.52 8.41 -7.74
CA LEU A 329 -1.49 7.44 -8.84
C LEU A 329 -1.23 6.01 -8.35
N LEU A 330 -0.37 5.83 -7.34
CA LEU A 330 -0.17 4.53 -6.68
C LEU A 330 -1.44 4.04 -6.00
N ALA A 331 -2.16 4.93 -5.31
CA ALA A 331 -3.47 4.61 -4.73
C ALA A 331 -4.46 4.14 -5.80
N ALA A 332 -4.57 4.91 -6.89
CA ALA A 332 -5.48 4.61 -7.99
C ALA A 332 -5.10 3.32 -8.73
N GLY A 333 -3.82 3.10 -9.00
CA GLY A 333 -3.31 1.90 -9.65
C GLY A 333 -3.49 0.65 -8.78
N THR A 334 -3.28 0.77 -7.47
CA THR A 334 -3.53 -0.33 -6.53
C THR A 334 -5.01 -0.66 -6.44
N ALA A 335 -5.88 0.36 -6.37
CA ALA A 335 -7.33 0.16 -6.40
C ALA A 335 -7.79 -0.49 -7.72
N TYR A 336 -7.18 -0.09 -8.85
CA TYR A 336 -7.43 -0.71 -10.15
C TYR A 336 -7.01 -2.18 -10.15
N LEU A 337 -5.79 -2.51 -9.73
CA LEU A 337 -5.29 -3.89 -9.65
C LEU A 337 -6.15 -4.74 -8.71
N ALA A 338 -6.48 -4.22 -7.52
CA ALA A 338 -7.33 -4.91 -6.55
C ALA A 338 -8.77 -5.14 -7.04
N SER A 339 -9.24 -4.37 -8.03
CA SER A 339 -10.54 -4.56 -8.66
C SER A 339 -10.55 -5.63 -9.75
N GLN A 340 -9.37 -6.09 -10.19
CA GLN A 340 -9.26 -7.13 -11.20
C GLN A 340 -9.64 -8.49 -10.64
N LYS A 341 -10.03 -9.41 -11.53
CA LYS A 341 -10.42 -10.77 -11.14
C LYS A 341 -9.20 -11.51 -10.52
N PRO A 342 -9.31 -12.02 -9.29
CA PRO A 342 -8.29 -12.89 -8.70
C PRO A 342 -8.17 -14.21 -9.46
N THR A 343 -7.00 -14.85 -9.39
CA THR A 343 -6.77 -16.15 -10.03
C THR A 343 -7.52 -17.27 -9.30
N ASP A 344 -7.58 -17.21 -7.96
CA ASP A 344 -8.32 -18.11 -7.07
C ASP A 344 -8.84 -17.35 -5.81
N GLU A 345 -9.75 -17.96 -5.04
CA GLU A 345 -10.25 -17.42 -3.78
C GLU A 345 -9.15 -17.25 -2.72
N ARG A 346 -8.08 -18.07 -2.76
CA ARG A 346 -6.90 -17.89 -1.90
C ARG A 346 -6.16 -16.60 -2.24
N ASP A 347 -5.84 -16.36 -3.52
CA ASP A 347 -5.20 -15.12 -3.99
C ASP A 347 -6.03 -13.87 -3.61
N ALA A 348 -7.36 -13.96 -3.66
CA ALA A 348 -8.25 -12.87 -3.23
C ALA A 348 -8.19 -12.57 -1.71
N ARG A 349 -8.06 -13.62 -0.88
CA ARG A 349 -7.90 -13.49 0.58
C ARG A 349 -6.49 -13.00 0.90
N ASP A 350 -5.47 -13.60 0.32
CA ASP A 350 -4.07 -13.26 0.56
C ASP A 350 -3.78 -11.79 0.23
N VAL A 351 -4.35 -11.24 -0.85
CA VAL A 351 -4.25 -9.81 -1.18
C VAL A 351 -4.95 -8.93 -0.15
N ARG A 352 -6.17 -9.32 0.25
CA ARG A 352 -6.97 -8.58 1.22
C ARG A 352 -6.30 -8.56 2.59
N ASP A 353 -5.67 -9.67 2.96
CA ASP A 353 -5.14 -9.91 4.30
C ASP A 353 -3.66 -9.51 4.40
N THR A 354 -2.88 -9.62 3.31
CA THR A 354 -1.43 -9.38 3.28
C THR A 354 -1.01 -8.08 2.63
N VAL A 355 -1.68 -7.64 1.55
CA VAL A 355 -1.21 -6.49 0.75
C VAL A 355 -1.99 -5.21 1.05
N LEU A 356 -3.29 -5.31 1.31
CA LEU A 356 -4.16 -4.16 1.55
C LEU A 356 -4.33 -3.79 3.03
N VAL A 357 -3.47 -4.34 3.90
CA VAL A 357 -3.47 -4.04 5.33
C VAL A 357 -2.09 -3.55 5.75
N GLY A 358 -2.06 -2.45 6.48
CA GLY A 358 -0.86 -2.02 7.16
C GLY A 358 -0.63 -2.87 8.38
N ARG A 359 0.52 -3.53 8.43
CA ARG A 359 0.90 -4.40 9.54
C ARG A 359 2.02 -3.76 10.36
N VAL A 360 1.92 -3.85 11.67
CA VAL A 360 3.05 -3.63 12.57
C VAL A 360 3.63 -4.97 12.93
N GLY A 361 4.94 -5.06 12.77
CA GLY A 361 5.71 -6.22 13.16
C GLY A 361 6.26 -6.08 14.57
N PHE A 362 6.01 -7.10 15.38
CA PHE A 362 6.58 -7.28 16.70
C PHE A 362 7.64 -8.38 16.59
N ARG A 363 8.88 -8.06 16.97
CA ARG A 363 10.01 -9.00 16.94
C ARG A 363 10.16 -9.69 18.29
N PRO A 364 10.76 -10.89 18.34
CA PRO A 364 11.02 -11.55 19.60
C PRO A 364 12.08 -10.77 20.39
N GLU A 365 11.91 -10.68 21.70
CA GLU A 365 12.93 -10.13 22.58
C GLU A 365 14.02 -11.19 22.83
N PHE A 366 15.28 -10.80 22.66
CA PHE A 366 16.44 -11.65 22.93
C PHE A 366 17.18 -11.14 24.17
N GLU A 367 17.59 -12.08 25.03
CA GLU A 367 18.31 -11.74 26.23
C GLU A 367 19.75 -11.32 25.90
N MET A 368 20.21 -10.19 26.43
CA MET A 368 21.61 -9.79 26.33
C MET A 368 22.41 -10.42 27.49
N LEU A 369 23.66 -10.81 27.26
CA LEU A 369 24.57 -11.17 28.36
C LEU A 369 24.65 -10.01 29.37
N PRO A 370 24.41 -10.28 30.67
CA PRO A 370 24.61 -9.29 31.72
C PRO A 370 26.05 -8.74 31.69
N PRO A 371 26.26 -7.45 31.96
CA PRO A 371 27.59 -6.82 31.92
C PRO A 371 28.63 -7.53 32.80
N GLU A 372 28.23 -8.06 33.96
CA GLU A 372 29.11 -8.77 34.87
C GLU A 372 29.60 -10.09 34.27
N ARG A 373 28.68 -10.92 33.77
CA ARG A 373 29.00 -12.18 33.09
C ARG A 373 29.83 -11.96 31.84
N LEU A 374 29.53 -10.92 31.06
CA LEU A 374 30.29 -10.60 29.87
C LEU A 374 31.75 -10.26 30.22
N ARG A 375 31.98 -9.51 31.31
CA ARG A 375 33.35 -9.23 31.80
C ARG A 375 34.09 -10.49 32.21
N GLU A 376 33.44 -11.37 32.98
CA GLU A 376 34.03 -12.66 33.38
C GLU A 376 34.44 -13.50 32.16
N ILE A 377 33.58 -13.59 31.14
CA ILE A 377 33.88 -14.33 29.90
C ILE A 377 35.05 -13.68 29.14
N ILE A 378 35.12 -12.35 29.09
CA ILE A 378 36.22 -11.62 28.44
C ILE A 378 37.54 -11.91 29.16
N ASP A 379 37.56 -11.78 30.48
CA ASP A 379 38.77 -12.03 31.28
C ASP A 379 39.23 -13.48 31.14
N GLN A 380 38.30 -14.45 31.18
CA GLN A 380 38.61 -15.87 30.91
C GLN A 380 39.14 -16.11 29.50
N THR A 381 38.62 -15.41 28.49
CA THR A 381 39.07 -15.54 27.11
C THR A 381 40.50 -15.00 26.95
N ILE A 382 40.81 -13.85 27.57
CA ILE A 382 42.15 -13.26 27.56
C ILE A 382 43.14 -14.13 28.35
N GLU A 383 42.73 -14.66 29.50
CA GLU A 383 43.59 -15.54 30.31
C GLU A 383 43.86 -16.89 29.63
N GLY A 384 42.88 -17.43 28.90
CA GLY A 384 42.98 -18.69 28.19
C GLY A 384 43.80 -18.64 26.88
N ASP A 385 43.95 -17.46 26.28
CA ASP A 385 44.73 -17.27 25.05
C ASP A 385 46.13 -16.71 25.37
N SER A 386 47.12 -17.61 25.43
CA SER A 386 48.51 -17.27 25.74
C SER A 386 49.17 -16.29 24.75
N VAL A 387 48.70 -16.24 23.50
CA VAL A 387 49.24 -15.35 22.47
C VAL A 387 48.67 -13.94 22.68
N LEU A 388 47.35 -13.85 22.80
CA LEU A 388 46.64 -12.59 22.99
C LEU A 388 47.03 -11.91 24.31
N LYS A 389 47.27 -12.70 25.37
CA LYS A 389 47.82 -12.22 26.65
C LYS A 389 49.24 -11.66 26.50
N ALA A 390 50.09 -12.30 25.73
CA ALA A 390 51.46 -11.82 25.47
C ALA A 390 51.47 -10.55 24.62
N ASP A 391 50.57 -10.44 23.63
CA ASP A 391 50.46 -9.26 22.77
C ASP A 391 49.96 -8.03 23.54
N ILE A 392 49.00 -8.20 24.45
CA ILE A 392 48.57 -7.14 25.35
C ILE A 392 49.71 -6.73 26.30
N ALA A 393 50.43 -7.71 26.88
CA ALA A 393 51.54 -7.44 27.80
C ALA A 393 52.73 -6.74 27.12
N ASN A 394 52.99 -7.04 25.86
CA ASN A 394 54.06 -6.43 25.06
C ASN A 394 53.64 -5.09 24.42
N GLY A 395 52.38 -4.67 24.57
CA GLY A 395 51.85 -3.43 24.00
C GLY A 395 51.67 -3.46 22.48
N THR A 396 51.72 -4.64 21.85
CA THR A 396 51.48 -4.82 20.42
C THR A 396 49.98 -4.80 20.08
N ALA A 397 49.11 -5.11 21.04
CA ALA A 397 47.67 -4.95 20.96
C ALA A 397 47.14 -3.99 22.04
N ASP A 398 46.19 -3.11 21.68
CA ASP A 398 45.50 -2.26 22.66
C ASP A 398 44.49 -3.10 23.47
N ASP A 399 44.66 -3.13 24.80
CA ASP A 399 43.78 -3.87 25.71
C ASP A 399 42.33 -3.39 25.61
N ALA A 400 42.11 -2.08 25.49
CA ALA A 400 40.76 -1.51 25.42
C ALA A 400 40.03 -1.91 24.14
N GLN A 401 40.72 -1.84 22.99
CA GLN A 401 40.18 -2.29 21.70
C GLN A 401 39.94 -3.80 21.67
N THR A 402 40.84 -4.59 22.26
CA THR A 402 40.77 -6.06 22.28
C THR A 402 39.63 -6.56 23.16
N ARG A 403 39.46 -5.99 24.36
CA ARG A 403 38.30 -6.27 25.23
C ARG A 403 36.99 -5.94 24.55
N ARG A 404 36.91 -4.83 23.80
CA ARG A 404 35.72 -4.45 23.03
C ARG A 404 35.41 -5.42 21.90
N SER A 405 36.41 -5.86 21.13
CA SER A 405 36.19 -6.80 20.03
C SER A 405 35.72 -8.17 20.54
N ILE A 406 36.31 -8.67 21.64
CA ILE A 406 35.87 -9.90 22.31
C ILE A 406 34.45 -9.73 22.85
N ALA A 407 34.13 -8.60 23.49
CA ALA A 407 32.79 -8.31 24.00
C ALA A 407 31.73 -8.39 22.90
N VAL A 408 31.97 -7.72 21.76
CA VAL A 408 31.04 -7.74 20.61
C VAL A 408 30.91 -9.14 20.04
N ALA A 409 32.02 -9.88 19.90
CA ALA A 409 32.02 -11.24 19.38
C ALA A 409 31.23 -12.21 20.28
N LYS A 410 31.45 -12.14 21.60
CA LYS A 410 30.77 -13.01 22.58
C LYS A 410 29.29 -12.67 22.73
N GLN A 411 28.95 -11.39 22.67
CA GLN A 411 27.55 -10.95 22.62
C GLN A 411 26.84 -11.51 21.39
N ARG A 412 27.48 -11.40 20.21
CA ARG A 412 26.93 -11.92 18.96
C ARG A 412 26.77 -13.44 19.00
N GLU A 413 27.78 -14.16 19.49
CA GLU A 413 27.73 -15.61 19.67
C GLU A 413 26.56 -16.03 20.57
N TYR A 414 26.33 -15.31 21.68
CA TYR A 414 25.22 -15.58 22.59
C TYR A 414 23.84 -15.37 21.94
N LEU A 415 23.68 -14.30 21.16
CA LEU A 415 22.46 -14.05 20.39
C LEU A 415 22.25 -15.09 19.28
N ASP A 416 23.33 -15.52 18.61
CA ASP A 416 23.26 -16.57 17.58
C ASP A 416 22.86 -17.92 18.18
N GLN A 417 23.31 -18.23 19.41
CA GLN A 417 22.90 -19.43 20.13
C GLN A 417 21.41 -19.44 20.51
N GLN A 418 20.84 -18.30 20.92
CA GLN A 418 19.40 -18.18 21.18
C GLN A 418 18.55 -18.41 19.93
N ARG A 419 19.11 -18.10 18.77
CA ARG A 419 18.46 -18.19 17.45
C ARG A 419 18.67 -19.54 16.73
N ARG A 420 19.32 -20.48 17.40
CA ARG A 420 19.60 -21.82 16.88
C ARG A 420 18.76 -22.87 17.59
N ILE A 421 18.09 -23.71 16.81
CA ILE A 421 17.30 -24.85 17.29
C ILE A 421 17.90 -26.12 16.70
N ALA A 422 18.58 -26.92 17.52
CA ALA A 422 19.13 -28.19 17.06
C ALA A 422 18.01 -29.22 16.78
N PRO A 423 18.28 -30.26 15.97
CA PRO A 423 17.41 -31.43 15.81
C PRO A 423 16.82 -31.94 17.14
N GLY A 424 15.49 -31.95 17.25
CA GLY A 424 14.78 -32.41 18.45
C GLY A 424 14.80 -31.46 19.64
N GLU A 425 15.52 -30.34 19.57
CA GLU A 425 15.45 -29.27 20.56
C GLU A 425 14.31 -28.29 20.27
N SER A 426 14.06 -27.41 21.23
CA SER A 426 13.09 -26.32 21.11
C SER A 426 13.65 -25.01 21.64
N ARG A 427 13.17 -23.91 21.07
CA ARG A 427 13.43 -22.55 21.56
C ARG A 427 12.13 -21.79 21.70
N GLU A 428 12.02 -21.02 22.77
CA GLU A 428 10.87 -20.16 23.04
C GLU A 428 11.20 -18.72 22.64
N PHE A 429 10.26 -18.09 21.95
CA PHE A 429 10.35 -16.72 21.47
C PHE A 429 9.20 -15.93 22.09
N VAL A 430 9.52 -14.77 22.67
CA VAL A 430 8.57 -13.93 23.39
C VAL A 430 8.35 -12.63 22.62
N PHE A 431 7.09 -12.33 22.33
CA PHE A 431 6.67 -11.13 21.62
C PHE A 431 5.83 -10.27 22.56
N HIS A 432 6.24 -9.03 22.79
CA HIS A 432 5.59 -8.09 23.68
C HIS A 432 4.72 -7.08 22.91
N GLY A 433 3.77 -6.43 23.60
CA GLY A 433 3.06 -5.26 23.09
C GLY A 433 1.79 -5.54 22.26
N LEU A 434 1.25 -6.76 22.32
CA LEU A 434 0.06 -7.16 21.56
C LEU A 434 -1.27 -6.80 22.26
N ALA A 435 -1.24 -6.32 23.51
CA ALA A 435 -2.45 -6.05 24.30
C ALA A 435 -3.44 -5.11 23.58
N GLY A 436 -2.93 -4.01 23.01
CA GLY A 436 -3.73 -3.03 22.30
C GLY A 436 -4.34 -3.55 21.00
N ILE A 437 -3.70 -4.54 20.36
CA ILE A 437 -4.14 -5.17 19.12
C ILE A 437 -5.28 -6.16 19.41
N VAL A 438 -5.10 -7.01 20.43
CA VAL A 438 -6.10 -7.99 20.87
C VAL A 438 -7.36 -7.30 21.35
N ALA A 439 -7.23 -6.22 22.14
CA ALA A 439 -8.36 -5.41 22.60
C ALA A 439 -9.23 -4.87 21.45
N GLN A 440 -8.60 -4.58 20.29
CA GLN A 440 -9.27 -4.06 19.10
C GLN A 440 -9.80 -5.16 18.17
N LYS A 441 -9.70 -6.44 18.58
CA LYS A 441 -10.13 -7.63 17.81
C LYS A 441 -9.55 -7.68 16.40
N ARG A 442 -8.29 -7.26 16.26
CA ARG A 442 -7.61 -7.25 14.96
C ARG A 442 -6.91 -8.58 14.74
N GLY A 443 -6.85 -9.01 13.48
CA GLY A 443 -6.13 -10.24 13.10
C GLY A 443 -4.63 -10.11 13.40
N ILE A 444 -4.06 -11.20 13.89
CA ILE A 444 -2.64 -11.35 14.20
C ILE A 444 -2.13 -12.54 13.40
N SER A 445 -0.96 -12.43 12.78
CA SER A 445 -0.32 -13.55 12.10
C SER A 445 1.17 -13.60 12.42
N LEU A 446 1.73 -14.80 12.54
CA LEU A 446 3.16 -15.03 12.70
C LEU A 446 3.77 -15.19 11.30
N ARG A 447 4.62 -14.25 10.90
CA ARG A 447 5.49 -14.40 9.72
C ARG A 447 6.77 -15.09 10.17
N TYR A 448 7.11 -16.20 9.54
CA TYR A 448 8.36 -16.90 9.80
C TYR A 448 9.06 -17.29 8.51
N LYS A 449 10.38 -17.16 8.50
CA LYS A 449 11.30 -17.61 7.47
C LYS A 449 12.43 -18.34 8.19
N LEU A 450 12.51 -19.64 7.99
CA LEU A 450 13.46 -20.50 8.68
C LEU A 450 14.60 -20.85 7.74
N HIS A 451 15.82 -20.91 8.28
CA HIS A 451 17.00 -21.32 7.54
C HIS A 451 17.52 -22.64 8.08
N GLY A 452 18.03 -23.50 7.20
CA GLY A 452 18.59 -24.79 7.55
C GLY A 452 19.37 -25.37 6.39
N GLY A 453 20.22 -26.37 6.66
CA GLY A 453 20.94 -27.10 5.63
C GLY A 453 20.13 -28.30 5.15
N GLY A 454 19.69 -28.28 3.89
CA GLY A 454 19.13 -29.43 3.17
C GLY A 454 19.93 -29.69 1.89
N ASP A 455 19.87 -30.91 1.37
CA ASP A 455 20.57 -31.28 0.13
C ASP A 455 19.86 -30.72 -1.12
N ASP A 456 18.57 -30.36 -1.00
CA ASP A 456 17.71 -29.82 -2.04
C ASP A 456 16.97 -28.56 -1.54
N GLU A 457 16.93 -27.52 -2.37
CA GLU A 457 16.25 -26.24 -2.10
C GLU A 457 14.73 -26.37 -1.96
N HIS A 458 14.13 -27.47 -2.44
CA HIS A 458 12.70 -27.74 -2.32
C HIS A 458 12.35 -28.78 -1.25
N GLN A 459 13.34 -29.25 -0.49
CA GLN A 459 13.09 -30.21 0.58
C GLN A 459 12.33 -29.56 1.74
N LYS A 460 11.25 -30.22 2.16
CA LYS A 460 10.41 -29.78 3.27
C LYS A 460 10.82 -30.46 4.56
N PHE A 461 10.86 -29.69 5.64
CA PHE A 461 11.16 -30.17 6.98
C PHE A 461 10.00 -29.91 7.91
N PRO A 462 9.69 -30.81 8.85
CA PRO A 462 8.67 -30.56 9.85
C PRO A 462 9.20 -29.61 10.95
N ALA A 463 8.36 -28.68 11.38
CA ALA A 463 8.53 -27.88 12.58
C ALA A 463 7.20 -27.84 13.34
N MET A 464 7.28 -27.99 14.66
CA MET A 464 6.12 -27.90 15.54
C MET A 464 6.14 -26.55 16.26
N PHE A 465 5.02 -25.84 16.22
CA PHE A 465 4.82 -24.55 16.85
C PHE A 465 3.88 -24.76 18.02
N GLN A 466 4.34 -24.50 19.24
CA GLN A 466 3.54 -24.61 20.46
C GLN A 466 3.33 -23.23 21.07
N TYR A 467 2.09 -22.92 21.44
CA TYR A 467 1.74 -21.68 22.14
C TYR A 467 1.82 -21.91 23.65
N THR A 468 2.61 -21.12 24.36
CA THR A 468 2.83 -21.30 25.82
C THR A 468 2.11 -20.26 26.68
N THR A 469 1.41 -19.30 26.05
CA THR A 469 0.62 -18.24 26.70
C THR A 469 -0.86 -18.28 26.32
N GLY A 470 -1.65 -17.51 27.06
CA GLY A 470 -3.07 -17.30 26.79
C GLY A 470 -3.98 -18.47 27.15
N GLY A 471 -5.26 -18.36 26.79
CA GLY A 471 -6.29 -19.39 27.04
C GLY A 471 -6.12 -20.67 26.23
N GLY A 472 -5.20 -20.67 25.26
CA GLY A 472 -4.84 -21.83 24.44
C GLY A 472 -3.47 -22.44 24.75
N ALA A 473 -2.89 -22.13 25.91
CA ALA A 473 -1.56 -22.62 26.29
C ALA A 473 -1.48 -24.17 26.22
N GLY A 474 -0.43 -24.67 25.58
CA GLY A 474 -0.20 -26.09 25.34
C GLY A 474 -0.70 -26.60 23.98
N MET A 475 -1.53 -25.82 23.27
CA MET A 475 -1.88 -26.13 21.88
C MET A 475 -0.64 -26.03 20.99
N TRP A 476 -0.60 -26.89 19.98
CA TRP A 476 0.48 -26.92 19.00
C TRP A 476 -0.05 -27.16 17.59
N GLU A 477 0.74 -26.76 16.61
CA GLU A 477 0.49 -26.98 15.20
C GLU A 477 1.75 -27.54 14.53
N LEU A 478 1.57 -28.54 13.68
CA LEU A 478 2.65 -29.07 12.84
C LEU A 478 2.64 -28.34 11.49
N ARG A 479 3.80 -27.84 11.08
CA ARG A 479 3.99 -27.18 9.80
C ARG A 479 5.19 -27.77 9.07
N GLU A 480 5.04 -27.94 7.77
CA GLU A 480 6.17 -28.17 6.88
C GLU A 480 6.72 -26.81 6.43
N TRP A 481 8.05 -26.69 6.36
CA TRP A 481 8.72 -25.50 5.87
C TRP A 481 9.87 -25.87 4.94
N THR A 482 10.10 -25.03 3.95
CA THR A 482 11.25 -25.09 3.04
C THR A 482 12.28 -24.05 3.46
N PRO A 483 13.60 -24.37 3.51
CA PRO A 483 14.62 -23.39 3.87
C PRO A 483 14.61 -22.14 2.99
N GLY A 484 14.58 -20.97 3.63
CA GLY A 484 14.63 -19.68 2.95
C GLY A 484 13.30 -19.16 2.41
N GLU A 485 12.24 -19.97 2.41
CA GLU A 485 10.88 -19.52 2.10
C GLU A 485 10.22 -18.85 3.31
N ALA A 486 9.41 -17.83 3.04
CA ALA A 486 8.63 -17.14 4.06
C ALA A 486 7.20 -17.69 4.11
N TYR A 487 6.73 -17.96 5.33
CA TYR A 487 5.41 -18.48 5.63
C TYR A 487 4.68 -17.50 6.55
N THR A 488 3.35 -17.58 6.54
CA THR A 488 2.47 -16.81 7.43
C THR A 488 1.49 -17.77 8.10
N LEU A 489 1.32 -17.62 9.40
CA LEU A 489 0.43 -18.42 10.24
C LEU A 489 -0.54 -17.50 10.98
N ASP A 490 -1.84 -17.65 10.77
CA ASP A 490 -2.81 -16.86 11.52
C ASP A 490 -2.86 -17.31 12.98
N ILE A 491 -2.73 -16.35 13.89
CA ILE A 491 -2.70 -16.58 15.33
C ILE A 491 -4.04 -16.14 15.91
N ASP A 492 -4.72 -17.08 16.57
CA ASP A 492 -5.93 -16.77 17.32
C ASP A 492 -5.57 -15.86 18.51
N PRO A 493 -6.24 -14.70 18.70
CA PRO A 493 -5.97 -13.79 19.80
C PRO A 493 -6.00 -14.44 21.19
N LYS A 494 -6.65 -15.61 21.35
CA LYS A 494 -6.65 -16.38 22.61
C LYS A 494 -5.27 -16.83 23.08
N PHE A 495 -4.26 -16.87 22.20
CA PHE A 495 -2.89 -17.27 22.54
C PHE A 495 -2.05 -16.13 23.16
N VAL A 496 -2.56 -14.91 23.11
CA VAL A 496 -1.95 -13.74 23.78
C VAL A 496 -2.48 -13.68 25.20
N ASP A 497 -1.61 -13.40 26.17
CA ASP A 497 -2.02 -13.21 27.57
C ASP A 497 -2.61 -11.81 27.85
N GLU A 498 -3.01 -11.56 29.10
CA GLU A 498 -3.63 -10.29 29.51
C GLU A 498 -2.63 -9.12 29.48
N GLN A 499 -1.33 -9.40 29.59
CA GLN A 499 -0.24 -8.45 29.51
C GLN A 499 0.08 -8.05 28.07
N GLY A 500 -0.40 -8.82 27.10
CA GLY A 500 -0.14 -8.62 25.68
C GLY A 500 1.09 -9.36 25.18
N ASP A 501 1.52 -10.40 25.88
CA ASP A 501 2.65 -11.23 25.49
C ASP A 501 2.16 -12.48 24.77
N LEU A 502 2.83 -12.79 23.66
CA LEU A 502 2.69 -14.04 22.94
C LEU A 502 4.00 -14.81 23.07
N LYS A 503 3.94 -16.04 23.59
CA LYS A 503 5.10 -16.94 23.65
C LYS A 503 4.88 -18.12 22.71
N VAL A 504 5.80 -18.25 21.76
CA VAL A 504 5.79 -19.32 20.76
C VAL A 504 7.05 -20.15 20.94
N ARG A 505 6.88 -21.44 21.17
CA ARG A 505 7.96 -22.42 21.23
C ARG A 505 8.02 -23.20 19.93
N ILE A 506 9.16 -23.10 19.25
CA ILE A 506 9.40 -23.77 17.97
C ILE A 506 10.28 -24.99 18.23
N PHE A 507 9.86 -26.14 17.75
CA PHE A 507 10.59 -27.40 17.82
C PHE A 507 11.11 -27.78 16.43
N SER A 508 12.37 -28.20 16.36
CA SER A 508 12.89 -28.88 15.16
C SER A 508 12.50 -30.37 15.21
N ALA A 509 11.20 -30.64 15.13
CA ALA A 509 10.61 -31.97 15.24
C ALA A 509 9.30 -32.09 14.46
N GLY A 510 9.05 -33.28 13.93
CA GLY A 510 7.75 -33.73 13.45
C GLY A 510 6.97 -34.50 14.50
N TRP A 511 5.77 -34.95 14.13
CA TRP A 511 4.91 -35.78 14.98
C TRP A 511 4.72 -37.16 14.34
N ASP A 512 5.00 -38.22 15.10
CA ASP A 512 4.69 -39.60 14.71
C ASP A 512 3.34 -39.99 15.31
N GLU A 513 2.33 -40.14 14.46
CA GLU A 513 0.96 -40.51 14.85
C GLU A 513 0.86 -41.91 15.46
N GLU A 514 1.72 -42.85 15.06
CA GLU A 514 1.69 -44.23 15.57
C GLU A 514 2.26 -44.31 16.98
N LYS A 515 3.36 -43.60 17.22
CA LYS A 515 4.04 -43.61 18.52
C LYS A 515 3.55 -42.52 19.47
N LYS A 516 2.81 -41.53 18.96
CA LYS A 516 2.37 -40.32 19.68
C LYS A 516 3.54 -39.60 20.36
N THR A 517 4.68 -39.56 19.68
CA THR A 517 5.91 -38.93 20.17
C THR A 517 6.49 -37.99 19.13
N PRO A 518 7.10 -36.86 19.53
CA PRO A 518 7.82 -36.01 18.60
C PRO A 518 9.05 -36.73 18.06
N VAL A 519 9.26 -36.63 16.74
CA VAL A 519 10.43 -37.18 16.04
C VAL A 519 11.33 -36.04 15.63
N ALA A 520 12.59 -36.06 16.06
CA ALA A 520 13.56 -35.03 15.72
C ALA A 520 13.68 -34.85 14.20
N SER A 521 13.65 -33.61 13.73
CA SER A 521 13.97 -33.28 12.35
C SER A 521 15.45 -33.50 12.08
N SER A 522 15.84 -33.73 10.84
CA SER A 522 17.25 -33.95 10.46
C SER A 522 18.08 -32.66 10.43
N VAL A 523 17.46 -31.49 10.53
CA VAL A 523 18.09 -30.20 10.26
C VAL A 523 18.08 -29.27 11.48
N THR A 524 19.17 -28.50 11.64
CA THR A 524 19.22 -27.38 12.59
C THR A 524 18.51 -26.17 12.00
N ILE A 525 17.56 -25.61 12.74
CA ILE A 525 16.86 -24.38 12.35
C ILE A 525 17.66 -23.18 12.85
N PHE A 526 17.87 -22.22 11.94
CA PHE A 526 18.42 -20.91 12.25
C PHE A 526 17.35 -19.85 11.97
N VAL A 527 17.09 -19.02 12.98
CA VAL A 527 16.16 -17.89 12.92
C VAL A 527 16.99 -16.61 12.81
N GLN A 528 16.91 -15.89 11.69
CA GLN A 528 17.58 -14.59 11.57
C GLN A 528 16.76 -13.52 12.30
N ASP A 529 17.38 -12.37 12.55
CA ASP A 529 16.76 -11.27 13.32
C ASP A 529 15.46 -10.72 12.69
N ASP A 530 15.37 -10.75 11.36
CA ASP A 530 14.23 -10.30 10.57
C ASP A 530 13.31 -11.44 10.11
N SER A 531 13.64 -12.67 10.48
CA SER A 531 13.01 -13.87 9.93
C SER A 531 11.85 -14.40 10.78
N LEU A 532 11.62 -13.84 11.97
CA LEU A 532 10.49 -14.19 12.83
C LEU A 532 9.82 -12.92 13.37
N GLU A 533 8.56 -12.72 13.03
CA GLU A 533 7.84 -11.49 13.34
C GLU A 533 6.35 -11.75 13.50
N VAL A 534 5.75 -11.25 14.58
CA VAL A 534 4.29 -11.24 14.76
C VAL A 534 3.74 -9.99 14.11
N MET A 535 2.94 -10.17 13.08
CA MET A 535 2.31 -9.11 12.30
C MET A 535 0.89 -8.88 12.81
N ALA A 536 0.63 -7.67 13.28
CA ALA A 536 -0.70 -7.22 13.65
C ALA A 536 -1.24 -6.24 12.61
N ASN A 537 -2.51 -6.38 12.24
CA ASN A 537 -3.17 -5.40 11.39
C ASN A 537 -3.32 -4.06 12.15
N GLU A 538 -2.48 -3.06 11.85
CA GLU A 538 -2.46 -1.77 12.57
C GLU A 538 -3.21 -0.66 11.80
N SER A 539 -3.16 -0.65 10.47
CA SER A 539 -3.71 0.45 9.68
C SER A 539 -4.34 -0.02 8.37
N THR A 540 -5.15 0.85 7.77
CA THR A 540 -5.66 0.64 6.42
C THR A 540 -4.53 0.94 5.42
N PHE A 541 -4.54 0.26 4.26
CA PHE A 541 -3.62 0.56 3.16
C PHE A 541 -3.53 2.07 2.86
N THR A 542 -4.67 2.78 2.86
CA THR A 542 -4.71 4.22 2.65
C THR A 542 -3.94 5.01 3.72
N GLY A 543 -4.04 4.62 4.99
CA GLY A 543 -3.31 5.28 6.08
C GLY A 543 -1.80 5.10 5.95
N ASN A 544 -1.35 3.90 5.57
CA ASN A 544 0.07 3.65 5.32
C ASN A 544 0.59 4.38 4.08
N LEU A 545 -0.19 4.43 3.00
CA LEU A 545 0.20 5.17 1.81
C LEU A 545 0.33 6.67 2.10
N VAL A 546 -0.57 7.25 2.89
CA VAL A 546 -0.45 8.66 3.34
C VAL A 546 0.80 8.85 4.18
N SER A 547 1.09 7.93 5.11
CA SER A 547 2.30 7.98 5.92
C SER A 547 3.57 7.90 5.06
N ALA A 548 3.59 7.03 4.05
CA ALA A 548 4.69 6.94 3.09
C ALA A 548 4.88 8.25 2.30
N ILE A 549 3.80 8.86 1.80
CA ILE A 549 3.85 10.16 1.12
C ILE A 549 4.42 11.25 2.03
N ILE A 550 4.07 11.24 3.33
CA ILE A 550 4.61 12.20 4.30
C ILE A 550 6.11 11.96 4.51
N VAL A 551 6.52 10.70 4.69
CA VAL A 551 7.94 10.33 4.83
C VAL A 551 8.74 10.76 3.61
N ASP A 552 8.22 10.52 2.40
CA ASP A 552 8.86 10.94 1.15
C ASP A 552 8.92 12.45 0.98
N GLY A 553 7.92 13.18 1.49
CA GLY A 553 7.93 14.64 1.51
C GLY A 553 8.93 15.23 2.51
N CYS A 554 9.30 14.46 3.55
CA CYS A 554 10.29 14.84 4.55
C CYS A 554 11.74 14.50 4.15
N LYS A 555 11.92 13.43 3.37
CA LYS A 555 13.21 13.07 2.76
C LYS A 555 13.58 14.07 1.66
#